data_AF-A0A7W1DRL0-F1
#
_entry.id   AF-A0A7W1DRL0-F1
#
_cell.length_a   1.000
_cell.length_b   1.000
_cell.length_c   1.000
_cell.angle_alpha   90.00
_cell.angle_beta   90.00
_cell.angle_gamma   90.00
#
_symmetry.space_group_name_H-M   'P 1'
#
loop_
_entity.id
_entity.type
_entity.pdbx_description
1 polymer ?
#
loop_
_entity_poly.entity_id
_entity_poly.type
_entity_poly.pdbx_seq_one_letter_code
_entity_poly.pdbx_strand_id
1 'polypeptide(L)'
;YTTEYKRTRQTGEPLAKALGIEVTPVPARQMPALLEKLKSVTGNALVIGHSNTVGEVIAGLGVSEAVKLTDNDYDNLFVVVRGEKPTLIRLHFR
;
A
#
# COMPACT_ATOMS: atom_id res chain seq x y z
N TYR A 1 2.05 -6.06 3.62
CA TYR A 1 1.28 -6.69 2.53
C TYR A 1 1.88 -6.35 1.19
N THR A 2 1.91 -7.30 0.27
CA THR A 2 2.30 -7.07 -1.13
C THR A 2 1.25 -7.69 -2.03
N THR A 3 1.24 -7.34 -3.31
CA THR A 3 0.61 -8.24 -4.28
C THR A 3 1.41 -9.56 -4.40
N GLU A 4 0.83 -10.56 -5.06
CA GLU A 4 1.44 -11.88 -5.28
C GLU A 4 2.66 -11.85 -6.23
N TYR A 5 2.84 -10.77 -6.99
CA TYR A 5 3.90 -10.64 -7.98
C TYR A 5 5.29 -10.60 -7.35
N LYS A 6 6.28 -11.13 -8.07
CA LYS A 6 7.68 -11.18 -7.61
C LYS A 6 8.22 -9.78 -7.31
N ARG A 7 7.98 -8.80 -8.19
CA ARG A 7 8.49 -7.43 -8.02
C ARG A 7 8.05 -6.77 -6.71
N THR A 8 6.79 -6.90 -6.32
CA THR A 8 6.26 -6.27 -5.10
C THR A 8 6.72 -6.99 -3.83
N ARG A 9 6.87 -8.32 -3.89
CA ARG A 9 7.50 -9.11 -2.82
C ARG A 9 8.95 -8.69 -2.60
N GLN A 10 9.76 -8.63 -3.67
CA GLN A 10 11.16 -8.25 -3.60
C GLN A 10 11.38 -6.82 -3.10
N THR A 11 10.47 -5.87 -3.40
CA THR A 11 10.52 -4.52 -2.82
C THR A 11 10.31 -4.52 -1.30
N GLY A 12 9.46 -5.41 -0.77
CA GLY A 12 9.14 -5.46 0.66
C GLY A 12 10.08 -6.31 1.51
N GLU A 13 10.76 -7.28 0.90
CA GLU A 13 11.65 -8.24 1.56
C GLU A 13 12.73 -7.57 2.45
N PRO A 14 13.45 -6.51 2.02
CA PRO A 14 14.49 -5.90 2.83
C PRO A 14 13.97 -5.36 4.17
N LEU A 15 12.82 -4.66 4.17
CA LEU A 15 12.22 -4.13 5.39
C LEU A 15 11.66 -5.24 6.27
N ALA A 16 10.99 -6.23 5.67
CA ALA A 16 10.45 -7.38 6.40
C ALA A 16 11.57 -8.13 7.14
N LYS A 17 12.71 -8.36 6.47
CA LYS A 17 13.91 -8.95 7.07
C LYS A 17 14.47 -8.10 8.21
N ALA A 18 14.57 -6.78 8.02
CA ALA A 18 15.08 -5.87 9.06
C ALA A 18 14.20 -5.84 10.31
N LEU A 19 12.89 -6.02 10.15
CA LEU A 19 11.90 -6.05 11.25
C LEU A 19 11.67 -7.46 11.82
N GLY A 20 12.23 -8.51 11.22
CA GLY A 20 12.01 -9.90 11.63
C GLY A 20 10.57 -10.40 11.40
N ILE A 21 9.88 -9.88 10.37
CA ILE A 21 8.50 -10.25 10.02
C ILE A 21 8.43 -10.86 8.62
N GLU A 22 7.32 -11.54 8.31
CA GLU A 22 7.07 -12.08 6.98
C GLU A 22 6.27 -11.13 6.09
N VAL A 23 6.54 -11.20 4.78
CA VAL A 23 5.71 -10.53 3.77
C VAL A 23 4.43 -11.34 3.56
N THR A 24 3.28 -10.72 3.74
CA THR A 24 1.98 -11.32 3.40
C THR A 24 1.55 -10.96 1.97
N PRO A 25 1.64 -11.90 0.99
CA PRO A 25 1.12 -11.67 -0.35
C PRO A 25 -0.41 -11.72 -0.36
N VAL A 26 -1.02 -10.87 -1.19
CA VAL A 26 -2.46 -10.83 -1.43
C VAL A 26 -2.70 -10.76 -2.94
N PRO A 27 -3.64 -11.54 -3.51
CA PRO A 27 -3.94 -11.44 -4.93
C PRO A 27 -4.36 -10.00 -5.31
N ALA A 28 -3.77 -9.44 -6.36
CA ALA A 28 -4.07 -8.07 -6.80
C ALA A 28 -5.56 -7.85 -7.12
N ARG A 29 -6.27 -8.91 -7.51
CA ARG A 29 -7.72 -8.89 -7.77
C ARG A 29 -8.59 -8.97 -6.51
N GLN A 30 -8.01 -9.18 -5.33
CA GLN A 30 -8.70 -9.31 -4.05
C GLN A 30 -8.50 -8.06 -3.16
N MET A 31 -8.43 -6.88 -3.78
CA MET A 31 -8.24 -5.61 -3.06
C MET A 31 -9.29 -5.36 -1.97
N PRO A 32 -10.58 -5.70 -2.14
CA PRO A 32 -11.56 -5.57 -1.05
C PRO A 32 -11.19 -6.36 0.21
N ALA A 33 -10.65 -7.57 0.06
CA ALA A 33 -10.22 -8.38 1.19
C ALA A 33 -8.98 -7.80 1.89
N LEU A 34 -8.08 -7.13 1.13
CA LEU A 34 -6.98 -6.37 1.73
C LEU A 34 -7.51 -5.17 2.53
N LEU A 35 -8.47 -4.42 1.99
CA LEU A 35 -9.04 -3.25 2.66
C LEU A 35 -9.68 -3.62 4.00
N GLU A 36 -10.43 -4.71 4.08
CA GLU A 36 -11.02 -5.17 5.35
C GLU A 36 -9.95 -5.54 6.38
N LYS A 37 -8.82 -6.14 5.95
CA LYS A 37 -7.66 -6.37 6.82
C LYS A 37 -7.04 -5.06 7.29
N LEU A 38 -6.82 -4.09 6.39
CA LEU A 38 -6.20 -2.80 6.73
C LEU A 38 -7.05 -1.99 7.72
N LYS A 39 -8.38 -2.08 7.61
CA LYS A 39 -9.30 -1.43 8.57
C LYS A 39 -9.20 -2.04 9.97
N SER A 40 -8.88 -3.33 10.08
CA SER A 40 -8.75 -4.01 11.39
C SER A 40 -7.34 -3.95 12.00
N VAL A 41 -6.31 -3.54 11.23
CA VAL A 41 -4.95 -3.41 11.77
C VAL A 41 -4.89 -2.33 12.86
N THR A 42 -4.41 -2.73 14.04
CA THR A 42 -3.93 -1.83 15.09
C THR A 42 -2.46 -1.50 14.81
N GLY A 43 -2.12 -0.21 14.68
CA GLY A 43 -0.77 0.24 14.29
C GLY A 43 -0.60 0.47 12.78
N ASN A 44 0.66 0.41 12.32
CA ASN A 44 1.04 0.75 10.94
C ASN A 44 1.11 -0.52 10.07
N ALA A 45 0.61 -0.41 8.83
CA ALA A 45 0.76 -1.43 7.81
C ALA A 45 1.43 -0.84 6.57
N LEU A 46 2.39 -1.57 6.01
CA LEU A 46 2.96 -1.26 4.69
C LEU A 46 2.26 -2.09 3.61
N VAL A 47 1.86 -1.43 2.53
CA VAL A 47 1.25 -2.05 1.34
C VAL A 47 2.12 -1.72 0.13
N ILE A 48 2.56 -2.74 -0.60
CA ILE A 48 3.31 -2.58 -1.86
C ILE A 48 2.45 -3.11 -3.01
N GLY A 49 1.98 -2.17 -3.83
CA GLY A 49 1.08 -2.40 -4.95
C GLY A 49 1.68 -1.97 -6.29
N HIS A 50 0.80 -1.63 -7.22
CA HIS A 50 1.12 -1.16 -8.57
C HIS A 50 0.44 0.17 -8.84
N SER A 51 0.77 0.78 -9.99
CA SER A 51 0.13 2.00 -10.52
C SER A 51 -1.41 1.94 -10.46
N ASN A 52 -1.97 0.75 -10.77
CA ASN A 52 -3.41 0.52 -10.82
C ASN A 52 -4.04 0.01 -9.52
N THR A 53 -3.27 -0.27 -8.45
CA THR A 53 -3.84 -0.75 -7.18
C THR A 53 -3.62 0.19 -6.00
N VAL A 54 -2.54 0.99 -6.02
CA VAL A 54 -2.22 1.90 -4.91
C VAL A 54 -3.33 2.95 -4.73
N GLY A 55 -3.84 3.53 -5.82
CA GLY A 55 -4.94 4.50 -5.76
C GLY A 55 -6.23 3.90 -5.19
N GLU A 56 -6.55 2.64 -5.54
CA GLU A 56 -7.72 1.93 -5.01
C GLU A 56 -7.63 1.70 -3.51
N VAL A 57 -6.43 1.34 -3.00
CA VAL A 57 -6.21 1.17 -1.56
C VAL A 57 -6.37 2.49 -0.82
N ILE A 58 -5.77 3.58 -1.33
CA ILE A 58 -5.85 4.91 -0.73
C ILE A 58 -7.31 5.39 -0.67
N ALA A 59 -8.05 5.26 -1.77
CA ALA A 59 -9.47 5.61 -1.82
C ALA A 59 -10.31 4.74 -0.86
N GLY A 60 -10.04 3.42 -0.81
CA GLY A 60 -10.73 2.49 0.09
C GLY A 60 -10.48 2.73 1.57
N LEU A 61 -9.43 3.48 1.92
CA LEU A 61 -9.15 3.96 3.28
C LEU A 61 -9.81 5.31 3.60
N GLY A 62 -10.62 5.86 2.68
CA GLY A 62 -11.43 7.05 2.91
C GLY A 62 -10.76 8.36 2.50
N VAL A 63 -9.63 8.32 1.79
CA VAL A 63 -9.02 9.53 1.22
C VAL A 63 -9.84 9.96 0.00
N SER A 64 -10.31 11.20 0.00
CA SER A 64 -11.13 11.76 -1.10
C SER A 64 -10.30 12.22 -2.31
N GLU A 65 -9.01 12.50 -2.12
CA GLU A 65 -8.11 12.87 -3.19
C GLU A 65 -7.85 11.67 -4.11
N ALA A 66 -8.11 11.84 -5.41
CA ALA A 66 -7.87 10.79 -6.40
C ALA A 66 -6.38 10.68 -6.73
N VAL A 67 -5.78 9.54 -6.38
CA VAL A 67 -4.40 9.21 -6.76
C VAL A 67 -4.41 8.40 -8.05
N LYS A 68 -3.92 8.98 -9.14
CA LYS A 68 -3.69 8.31 -10.42
C LYS A 68 -2.20 8.19 -10.68
N LEU A 69 -1.77 6.98 -11.02
CA LEU A 69 -0.38 6.65 -11.34
C LEU A 69 -0.34 5.99 -12.72
N THR A 70 0.75 6.24 -13.43
CA THR A 70 1.14 5.57 -14.66
C THR A 70 2.16 4.47 -14.36
N ASP A 71 2.44 3.61 -15.34
CA ASP A 71 3.42 2.53 -15.18
C ASP A 71 4.88 3.02 -15.05
N ASN A 72 5.12 4.33 -15.22
CA ASN A 72 6.43 4.95 -15.05
C ASN A 72 6.59 5.69 -13.71
N ASP A 73 5.53 5.76 -12.89
CA ASP A 73 5.55 6.48 -11.61
C ASP A 73 6.11 5.62 -10.46
N TYR A 74 7.41 5.35 -10.51
CA TYR A 74 8.14 4.65 -9.45
C TYR A 74 8.46 5.56 -8.25
N ASP A 75 9.03 4.97 -7.19
CA ASP A 75 9.58 5.67 -6.01
C ASP A 75 8.63 6.60 -5.23
N ASN A 76 7.33 6.44 -5.44
CA ASN A 76 6.29 7.06 -4.64
C ASN A 76 6.08 6.31 -3.33
N LEU A 77 6.09 7.04 -2.21
CA LEU A 77 5.62 6.55 -0.91
C LEU A 77 4.43 7.40 -0.47
N PHE A 78 3.28 6.74 -0.33
CA PHE A 78 2.06 7.36 0.18
C PHE A 78 1.86 6.99 1.64
N VAL A 79 1.68 7.99 2.50
CA VAL A 79 1.34 7.81 3.91
C VAL A 79 -0.11 8.25 4.11
N VAL A 80 -0.96 7.30 4.48
CA VAL A 80 -2.36 7.57 4.84
C VAL A 80 -2.46 7.61 6.36
N VAL A 81 -2.73 8.79 6.91
CA VAL A 81 -2.99 8.97 8.34
C VAL A 81 -4.49 8.81 8.59
N ARG A 82 -4.87 7.77 9.34
CA ARG A 82 -6.27 7.42 9.63
C ARG A 82 -6.88 8.37 10.68
N GLY A 83 -8.14 8.73 10.49
CA GLY A 83 -8.95 9.58 11.39
C GLY A 83 -10.36 9.77 10.80
N GLU A 84 -11.20 10.60 11.42
CA GLU A 84 -12.54 10.93 10.87
C GLU A 84 -12.43 11.50 9.44
N LYS A 85 -11.37 12.27 9.19
CA LYS A 85 -10.96 12.75 7.87
C LYS A 85 -9.52 12.29 7.60
N PRO A 86 -9.31 11.23 6.81
CA PRO A 86 -7.98 10.74 6.49
C PRO A 86 -7.12 11.80 5.80
N THR A 87 -5.85 11.86 6.15
CA THR A 87 -4.87 12.73 5.50
C THR A 87 -3.92 11.91 4.63
N LEU A 88 -3.59 12.44 3.45
CA LEU A 88 -2.63 11.83 2.53
C LEU A 88 -1.35 12.67 2.47
N ILE A 89 -0.21 12.03 2.64
CA ILE A 89 1.11 12.60 2.38
C ILE A 89 1.74 11.80 1.25
N ARG A 90 2.22 12.48 0.21
CA ARG A 90 2.98 11.88 -0.88
C ARG A 90 4.45 12.29 -0.77
N LEU A 91 5.32 11.30 -0.64
CA LEU A 91 6.77 11.44 -0.75
C LEU A 91 7.20 10.80 -2.07
N HIS A 92 8.24 11.36 -2.69
CA HIS A 92 8.82 10.83 -3.92
C HIS A 92 10.33 10.82 -3.78
N PHE A 93 10.93 9.64 -3.85
CA PHE A 93 12.37 9.47 -3.75
C PHE A 93 12.98 9.42 -5.16
N ARG A 94 14.22 9.87 -5.31
CA ARG A 94 14.97 9.87 -6.57
C ARG A 94 16.30 9.16 -6.35
#